data_AF-H9FF73-F1
#
_entry.id   AF-H9FF73-F1
#
_cell.length_a   1.000
_cell.length_b   1.000
_cell.length_c   1.000
_cell.angle_alpha   90.00
_cell.angle_beta   90.00
_cell.angle_gamma   90.00
#
_symmetry.space_group_name_H-M   'P 1'
#
loop_
_entity.id
_entity.type
_entity.pdbx_description
1 polymer ?
#
loop_
_entity_poly.entity_id
_entity_poly.type
_entity_poly.pdbx_seq_one_letter_code
_entity_poly.pdbx_strand_id
1 'polypeptide(L)'
;YLDSGIWHLVFYNDGKESEVVSFLTTAIESVDNCPSNCYGNGDCISGTCHCFLGFLGPDCGRASCPVLCSGNGQYMKGRCLCHSGWKGAECDVPTNQCIDVACSNHGTCIMGTCICNPGYKGESCEAVDCMG
;
A
#
# COMPACT_ATOMS: atom_id res chain seq x y z
N TYR A 1 4.19 21.88 -13.44
CA TYR A 1 4.47 23.00 -14.34
C TYR A 1 3.40 22.98 -15.42
N LEU A 2 2.59 24.02 -15.50
CA LEU A 2 1.56 24.19 -16.50
C LEU A 2 2.02 25.37 -17.37
N ASP A 3 2.27 25.11 -18.65
CA ASP A 3 2.58 26.16 -19.62
C ASP A 3 1.53 27.30 -19.59
N SER A 4 1.95 28.49 -20.00
CA SER A 4 1.03 29.63 -20.11
C SER A 4 -0.12 29.30 -21.07
N GLY A 5 -1.36 29.38 -20.59
CA GLY A 5 -2.54 29.05 -21.40
C GLY A 5 -3.80 28.82 -20.58
N ILE A 6 -4.89 28.46 -21.26
CA ILE A 6 -6.17 28.13 -20.63
C ILE A 6 -6.12 26.67 -20.19
N TRP A 7 -6.30 26.43 -18.90
CA TRP A 7 -6.35 25.11 -18.31
C TRP A 7 -7.78 24.70 -17.96
N HIS A 8 -8.14 23.46 -18.30
CA HIS A 8 -9.42 22.87 -17.96
C HIS A 8 -9.17 21.75 -16.95
N LEU A 9 -9.73 21.88 -15.75
CA LEU A 9 -9.71 20.82 -14.73
C LEU A 9 -11.06 20.11 -14.73
N VAL A 10 -11.03 18.77 -14.73
CA VAL A 10 -12.22 17.93 -14.61
C VAL A 10 -12.00 16.96 -13.47
N PHE A 11 -12.91 16.97 -12.49
CA PHE A 11 -12.93 16.00 -11.41
C PHE A 11 -14.01 14.97 -11.71
N TYR A 12 -13.62 13.70 -11.67
CA TYR A 12 -14.52 12.58 -11.85
C TYR A 12 -14.54 11.75 -10.57
N ASN A 13 -15.73 11.36 -10.14
CA ASN A 13 -15.95 10.47 -9.02
C ASN A 13 -16.59 9.18 -9.58
N ASP A 14 -15.88 8.07 -9.48
CA ASP A 14 -16.31 6.72 -9.87
C ASP A 14 -16.98 5.94 -8.72
N GLY A 15 -17.18 6.61 -7.57
CA GLY A 15 -17.89 6.10 -6.41
C GLY A 15 -19.42 6.06 -6.57
N LYS A 16 -20.09 5.36 -5.65
CA LYS A 16 -21.56 5.23 -5.63
C LYS A 16 -22.29 6.48 -5.11
N GLU A 17 -21.60 7.35 -4.38
CA GLU A 17 -22.17 8.52 -3.71
C GLU A 17 -21.52 9.81 -4.20
N SER A 18 -22.30 10.89 -4.25
CA SER A 18 -21.82 12.22 -4.66
C SER A 18 -21.11 12.92 -3.51
N GLU A 19 -19.85 13.30 -3.73
CA GLU A 19 -19.04 14.05 -2.78
C GLU A 19 -19.00 15.54 -3.13
N VAL A 20 -19.09 16.40 -2.12
CA VAL A 20 -18.92 17.86 -2.30
C VAL A 20 -17.43 18.17 -2.34
N VAL A 21 -16.95 18.64 -3.49
CA VAL A 21 -15.55 19.08 -3.66
C VAL A 21 -15.51 20.60 -3.73
N SER A 22 -14.62 21.20 -2.94
CA SER A 22 -14.27 22.61 -3.05
C SER A 22 -12.79 22.73 -3.41
N PHE A 23 -12.46 23.71 -4.25
CA PHE A 23 -11.08 24.02 -4.58
C PHE A 23 -10.82 25.52 -4.40
N LEU A 24 -9.57 25.83 -4.05
CA LEU A 24 -9.06 27.18 -3.91
C LEU A 24 -7.91 27.33 -4.89
N THR A 25 -7.97 28.34 -5.76
CA THR A 25 -6.87 28.66 -6.68
C THR A 25 -6.08 29.84 -6.12
N THR A 26 -4.75 29.72 -6.11
CA THR A 26 -3.84 30.82 -5.80
C THR A 26 -2.87 30.96 -6.97
N ALA A 27 -2.77 32.18 -7.51
CA ALA A 27 -1.76 32.51 -8.50
C ALA A 27 -0.44 32.72 -7.75
N ILE A 28 0.55 31.87 -7.99
CA ILE A 28 1.87 32.02 -7.36
C ILE A 28 2.75 32.84 -8.32
N GLU A 29 2.88 34.14 -8.06
CA GLU A 29 3.64 35.08 -8.91
C GLU A 29 5.16 34.97 -8.74
N SER A 30 5.64 34.22 -7.76
CA SER A 30 7.06 33.87 -7.61
C SER A 30 7.20 32.60 -6.78
N VAL A 31 7.83 31.56 -7.33
CA VAL A 31 8.09 30.29 -6.62
C VAL A 31 9.58 30.03 -6.49
N ASP A 32 10.34 31.04 -6.03
CA ASP A 32 11.73 30.79 -5.66
C ASP A 32 11.86 30.13 -4.28
N ASN A 33 10.78 30.08 -3.49
CA ASN A 33 10.78 29.48 -2.16
C ASN A 33 9.82 28.29 -2.08
N CYS A 34 10.36 27.13 -1.68
CA CYS A 34 9.56 25.96 -1.39
C CYS A 34 8.77 26.11 -0.08
N PRO A 35 7.57 25.50 0.00
CA PRO A 35 6.76 25.53 1.21
C PRO A 35 7.54 24.94 2.38
N SER A 36 7.67 25.71 3.47
CA SER A 36 8.39 25.34 4.69
C SER A 36 9.83 24.84 4.45
N ASN A 37 10.47 25.25 3.35
CA ASN A 37 11.77 24.73 2.90
C ASN A 37 11.84 23.19 2.87
N CYS A 38 10.75 22.55 2.44
CA CYS A 38 10.58 21.09 2.38
C CYS A 38 10.82 20.39 3.72
N TYR A 39 10.74 21.11 4.85
CA TYR A 39 11.16 20.64 6.18
C TYR A 39 12.56 20.00 6.23
N GLY A 40 13.43 20.27 5.25
CA GLY A 40 14.72 19.59 5.09
C GLY A 40 14.63 18.12 4.63
N ASN A 41 13.44 17.64 4.26
CA ASN A 41 13.17 16.25 3.87
C ASN A 41 12.99 16.08 2.36
N GLY A 42 13.52 17.00 1.55
CA GLY A 42 13.43 16.94 0.10
C GLY A 42 14.22 18.03 -0.59
N ASP A 43 14.38 17.88 -1.90
CA ASP A 43 15.02 18.88 -2.76
C ASP A 43 13.99 19.93 -3.20
N CYS A 44 14.34 21.21 -3.05
CA CYS A 44 13.54 22.31 -3.54
C CYS A 44 13.88 22.58 -5.01
N ILE A 45 12.96 22.28 -5.93
CA ILE A 45 13.16 22.48 -7.37
C ILE A 45 12.02 23.33 -7.90
N SER A 46 12.33 24.55 -8.35
CA SER A 46 11.37 25.51 -8.88
C SER A 46 10.15 25.70 -7.97
N GLY A 47 10.40 25.79 -6.66
CA GLY A 47 9.37 26.03 -5.65
C GLY A 47 8.47 24.84 -5.32
N THR A 48 8.80 23.65 -5.82
CA THR A 48 8.15 22.38 -5.49
C THR A 48 9.12 21.50 -4.69
N CYS A 49 8.62 20.85 -3.64
CA CYS A 49 9.39 19.90 -2.87
C CYS A 49 9.39 18.51 -3.50
N HIS A 50 10.57 17.99 -3.80
CA HIS A 50 10.81 16.60 -4.20
C HIS A 50 11.26 15.81 -2.97
N CYS A 51 10.32 15.16 -2.30
CA CYS A 51 10.60 14.49 -1.02
C CYS A 51 11.58 13.33 -1.16
N PHE A 52 12.48 13.23 -0.18
CA PHE A 52 13.31 12.04 0.02
C PHE A 52 12.43 10.83 0.35
N LEU A 53 12.98 9.63 0.13
CA LEU A 53 12.30 8.39 0.49
C LEU A 53 11.85 8.43 1.96
N GLY A 54 10.58 8.07 2.18
CA GLY A 54 10.01 8.09 3.53
C GLY A 54 9.32 9.40 3.90
N PHE A 55 9.17 10.37 2.99
CA PHE A 55 8.44 11.62 3.25
C PHE A 55 7.41 11.91 2.14
N LEU A 56 6.31 12.54 2.53
CA LEU A 56 5.13 12.78 1.71
C LEU A 56 4.60 14.20 1.96
N GLY A 57 3.74 14.64 1.04
CA GLY A 57 3.05 15.93 1.13
C GLY A 57 3.75 17.03 0.33
N PRO A 58 3.07 18.18 0.15
CA PRO A 58 3.57 19.28 -0.69
C PRO A 58 4.83 19.96 -0.12
N ASP A 59 5.13 19.75 1.16
CA ASP A 59 6.26 20.30 1.89
C ASP A 59 7.15 19.23 2.54
N CYS A 60 6.93 17.95 2.24
CA CYS A 60 7.65 16.81 2.84
C CYS A 60 7.63 16.76 4.38
N GLY A 61 6.64 17.41 5.02
CA GLY A 61 6.50 17.41 6.48
C GLY A 61 5.91 16.12 7.04
N ARG A 62 5.33 15.25 6.20
CA ARG A 62 4.68 14.01 6.65
C ARG A 62 5.58 12.81 6.39
N ALA A 63 5.96 12.10 7.44
CA ALA A 63 6.64 10.81 7.27
C ALA A 63 5.70 9.80 6.58
N SER A 64 6.21 9.15 5.53
CA SER A 64 5.67 7.91 5.00
C SER A 64 6.01 6.81 6.01
N CYS A 65 5.19 6.68 7.06
CA CYS A 65 5.31 5.54 7.94
C CYS A 65 5.03 4.27 7.10
N PRO A 66 5.88 3.23 7.15
CA PRO A 66 5.58 1.97 6.49
C PRO A 66 4.21 1.49 6.97
N VAL A 67 3.35 1.13 6.02
CA VAL A 67 2.06 0.53 6.34
C VAL A 67 2.34 -0.87 6.85
N LEU A 68 2.47 -1.00 8.18
CA LEU A 68 2.72 -2.27 8.83
C LEU A 68 1.52 -3.19 8.64
N CYS A 69 1.77 -4.50 8.53
CA CYS A 69 0.71 -5.49 8.39
C CYS A 69 -0.22 -5.21 7.21
N SER A 70 0.31 -4.59 6.15
CA SER A 70 -0.41 -4.22 4.93
C SER A 70 -1.67 -3.39 5.17
N GLY A 71 -1.79 -2.74 6.35
CA GLY A 71 -2.98 -2.00 6.76
C GLY A 71 -4.15 -2.89 7.19
N ASN A 72 -3.94 -4.21 7.17
CA ASN A 72 -4.92 -5.24 7.46
C ASN A 72 -4.63 -5.94 8.80
N GLY A 73 -3.88 -5.31 9.70
CA GLY A 73 -3.56 -5.89 10.99
C GLY A 73 -2.96 -4.90 11.97
N GLN A 74 -2.82 -5.35 13.21
CA GLN A 74 -2.16 -4.62 14.29
C GLN A 74 -0.77 -5.21 14.51
N TYR A 75 0.26 -4.37 14.46
CA TYR A 75 1.61 -4.79 14.78
C TYR A 75 1.83 -4.83 16.29
N MET A 76 2.10 -6.02 16.84
CA MET A 76 2.24 -6.25 18.28
C MET A 76 3.39 -7.20 18.55
N LYS A 77 4.38 -6.78 19.36
CA LYS A 77 5.52 -7.61 19.81
C LYS A 77 6.27 -8.32 18.67
N GLY A 78 6.54 -7.62 17.57
CA GLY A 78 7.33 -8.19 16.48
C GLY A 78 6.55 -8.95 15.40
N ARG A 79 5.21 -9.00 15.49
CA ARG A 79 4.36 -9.74 14.55
C ARG A 79 3.07 -9.00 14.23
N CYS A 80 2.47 -9.32 13.09
CA CYS A 80 1.15 -8.83 12.72
C CYS A 80 0.03 -9.71 13.28
N LEU A 81 -0.96 -9.07 13.89
CA LEU A 81 -2.24 -9.66 14.24
C LEU A 81 -3.28 -9.20 13.19
N CYS A 82 -3.64 -10.09 12.28
CA CYS A 82 -4.50 -9.74 11.16
C CYS A 82 -5.94 -9.45 11.57
N HIS A 83 -6.54 -8.47 10.90
CA HIS A 83 -7.96 -8.22 10.91
C HIS A 83 -8.71 -9.38 10.26
N SER A 84 -10.01 -9.48 10.54
CA SER A 84 -10.86 -10.52 9.96
C SER A 84 -10.80 -10.49 8.43
N GLY A 85 -10.68 -11.66 7.81
CA GLY A 85 -10.56 -11.79 6.35
C GLY A 85 -9.12 -11.77 5.81
N TRP A 86 -8.12 -11.54 6.66
CA TRP A 86 -6.70 -11.51 6.26
C TRP A 86 -5.85 -12.48 7.05
N LYS A 87 -4.76 -12.95 6.43
CA LYS A 87 -3.75 -13.85 6.99
C LYS A 87 -2.40 -13.61 6.32
N GLY A 88 -1.40 -14.42 6.67
CA GLY A 88 -0.01 -14.23 6.26
C GLY A 88 0.78 -13.43 7.30
N ALA A 89 2.11 -13.45 7.17
CA ALA A 89 3.01 -12.79 8.11
C ALA A 89 2.78 -11.27 8.15
N GLU A 90 2.39 -10.68 7.03
CA GLU A 90 2.14 -9.25 6.85
C GLU A 90 0.66 -8.93 6.59
N CYS A 91 -0.26 -9.86 6.86
CA CYS A 91 -1.71 -9.69 6.63
C CYS A 91 -2.06 -9.24 5.20
N ASP A 92 -1.28 -9.70 4.24
CA ASP A 92 -1.34 -9.39 2.81
C ASP A 92 -2.15 -10.42 2.02
N VAL A 93 -2.51 -11.55 2.64
CA VAL A 93 -3.23 -12.64 1.98
C VAL A 93 -4.68 -12.70 2.47
N PRO A 94 -5.68 -12.57 1.59
CA PRO A 94 -7.07 -12.82 1.94
C PRO A 94 -7.28 -14.26 2.42
N THR A 95 -8.16 -14.49 3.41
CA THR A 95 -8.36 -15.83 3.99
C THR A 95 -8.86 -16.87 2.98
N ASN A 96 -9.53 -16.43 1.92
CA ASN A 96 -10.02 -17.29 0.83
C ASN A 96 -8.96 -17.61 -0.24
N GLN A 97 -7.74 -17.11 -0.09
CA GLN A 97 -6.59 -17.41 -0.94
C GLN A 97 -5.53 -18.18 -0.16
N CYS A 98 -4.75 -19.03 -0.83
CA CYS A 98 -3.65 -19.74 -0.18
C CYS A 98 -2.43 -18.82 -0.09
N ILE A 99 -1.62 -19.00 0.95
CA ILE A 99 -0.35 -18.27 1.08
C ILE A 99 0.59 -18.66 -0.07
N ASP A 100 0.68 -19.97 -0.35
CA ASP A 100 1.23 -20.48 -1.59
C ASP A 100 0.10 -20.97 -2.50
N VAL A 101 -0.08 -20.30 -3.64
CA VAL A 101 -1.10 -20.66 -4.64
C VAL A 101 -0.83 -22.03 -5.25
N ALA A 102 0.44 -22.43 -5.36
CA ALA A 102 0.84 -23.71 -5.92
C ALA A 102 0.87 -24.84 -4.86
N CYS A 103 0.70 -24.52 -3.58
CA CYS A 103 0.80 -25.49 -2.49
C CYS A 103 2.06 -26.36 -2.61
N SER A 104 3.23 -25.74 -2.75
CA SER A 104 4.54 -26.35 -2.99
C SER A 104 4.59 -27.29 -4.21
N ASN A 105 3.64 -27.18 -5.15
CA ASN A 105 3.38 -28.15 -6.22
C ASN A 105 3.00 -29.56 -5.73
N HIS A 106 2.66 -29.70 -4.46
CA HIS A 106 2.29 -30.95 -3.81
C HIS A 106 0.84 -30.94 -3.31
N GLY A 107 0.01 -30.06 -3.85
CA GLY A 107 -1.39 -29.96 -3.49
C GLY A 107 -2.16 -29.06 -4.43
N THR A 108 -3.42 -28.78 -4.06
CA THR A 108 -4.30 -27.86 -4.79
C THR A 108 -4.90 -26.86 -3.81
N CYS A 109 -4.83 -25.57 -4.14
CA CYS A 109 -5.46 -24.52 -3.34
C CYS A 109 -6.97 -24.51 -3.54
N ILE A 110 -7.74 -24.72 -2.47
CA ILE A 110 -9.21 -24.68 -2.48
C ILE A 110 -9.69 -23.78 -1.35
N MET A 111 -10.37 -22.68 -1.70
CA MET A 111 -10.94 -21.71 -0.74
C MET A 111 -9.95 -21.25 0.34
N GLY A 112 -8.68 -21.06 -0.05
CA GLY A 112 -7.62 -20.60 0.83
C GLY A 112 -6.96 -21.67 1.68
N THR A 113 -7.28 -22.94 1.46
CA THR A 113 -6.62 -24.09 2.11
C THR A 113 -5.93 -24.94 1.05
N CYS A 114 -4.67 -25.31 1.29
CA CYS A 114 -3.98 -26.28 0.46
C CYS A 114 -4.44 -27.69 0.82
N ILE A 115 -4.99 -28.41 -0.17
CA ILE A 115 -5.30 -29.84 -0.06
C ILE A 115 -4.11 -30.60 -0.60
N CYS A 116 -3.36 -31.27 0.28
CA CYS A 116 -2.12 -31.94 -0.08
C CYS A 116 -2.34 -33.28 -0.77
N ASN A 117 -1.47 -33.58 -1.73
CA ASN A 117 -1.35 -34.88 -2.36
C ASN A 117 -0.87 -35.92 -1.33
N PRO A 118 -1.19 -37.21 -1.52
CA PRO A 118 -0.70 -38.27 -0.64
C PRO A 118 0.82 -38.23 -0.44
N GLY A 119 1.27 -38.37 0.81
CA GLY A 119 2.69 -38.29 1.17
C GLY A 119 3.21 -36.88 1.42
N TYR A 120 2.34 -35.86 1.45
CA TYR A 120 2.70 -34.47 1.79
C TYR A 120 1.74 -33.87 2.84
N LYS A 121 2.27 -32.93 3.63
CA LYS A 121 1.55 -32.20 4.68
C LYS A 121 2.15 -30.81 4.88
N GLY A 122 1.52 -30.00 5.74
CA GLY A 122 1.90 -28.61 6.02
C GLY A 122 0.83 -27.64 5.53
N GLU A 123 0.97 -26.36 5.86
CA GLU A 123 0.00 -25.33 5.45
C GLU A 123 0.01 -25.12 3.93
N SER A 124 1.16 -25.36 3.31
CA SER A 124 1.41 -25.24 1.86
C SER A 124 1.93 -26.54 1.25
N CYS A 125 1.70 -27.70 1.90
CA CYS A 125 2.18 -29.02 1.44
C CYS A 125 3.71 -29.13 1.25
N GLU A 126 4.46 -28.37 2.05
CA GLU A 126 5.91 -28.23 1.98
C GLU A 126 6.66 -29.40 2.63
N ALA A 127 6.01 -30.16 3.52
CA ALA A 127 6.64 -31.24 4.27
C ALA A 127 6.24 -32.61 3.72
N VAL A 128 7.21 -33.52 3.58
CA VAL A 128 6.95 -34.93 3.27
C VAL A 128 6.30 -35.60 4.48
N ASP A 129 5.22 -36.32 4.25
CA ASP A 129 4.57 -37.13 5.27
C ASP A 129 5.12 -38.55 5.26
N CYS A 130 6.07 -38.83 6.15
CA CYS A 130 6.78 -40.11 6.23
C CYS A 130 5.96 -41.25 6.85
N MET A 131 4.64 -41.10 7.00
CA MET A 131 3.74 -42.15 7.51
C MET A 131 2.69 -42.47 6.45
N GLY A 132 3.06 -43.37 5.53
CA GLY A 132 2.17 -43.99 4.54
C GLY A 132 2.35 -45.50 4.55
#